data_AF-A0AAV3HBG5-F1
#
_entry.id   AF-A0AAV3HBG5-F1
#
_cell.length_a   1.000
_cell.length_b   1.000
_cell.length_c   1.000
_cell.angle_alpha   90.00
_cell.angle_beta   90.00
_cell.angle_gamma   90.00
#
_symmetry.space_group_name_H-M   'P 1'
#
loop_
_entity.id
_entity.type
_entity.pdbx_description
1 polymer ?
#
loop_
_entity_poly.entity_id
_entity_poly.type
_entity_poly.pdbx_seq_one_letter_code
_entity_poly.pdbx_strand_id
1 'polypeptide(L)' 'MFSRLLLEERMRVAVNMLCSRHGYGQAIAEKCGYSSRSYFISVFHRYYGFPPDRYVSRQGLDY' A
#
# COMPACT_ATOMS: atom_id res chain seq x y z
N MET A 1 -17.58 -7.74 9.77
CA MET A 1 -17.73 -7.87 8.30
C MET A 1 -17.30 -6.62 7.53
N PHE A 2 -17.48 -5.40 8.03
CA PHE A 2 -17.05 -4.16 7.33
C PHE A 2 -15.52 -3.94 7.22
N SER A 3 -14.75 -4.43 8.19
CA SER A 3 -13.30 -4.17 8.28
C SER A 3 -12.47 -4.88 7.22
N ARG A 4 -12.92 -6.03 6.68
CA ARG A 4 -12.21 -6.73 5.60
C ARG A 4 -12.39 -6.04 4.25
N LEU A 5 -13.62 -5.72 3.89
CA LEU A 5 -13.91 -5.00 2.65
C LEU A 5 -13.18 -3.65 2.59
N LEU A 6 -13.18 -2.91 3.71
CA LEU A 6 -12.45 -1.65 3.80
C LEU A 6 -10.92 -1.85 3.70
N LEU A 7 -10.39 -2.93 4.29
CA LEU A 7 -8.98 -3.27 4.18
C LEU A 7 -8.61 -3.61 2.72
N GLU A 8 -9.43 -4.43 2.06
CA GLU A 8 -9.24 -4.80 0.65
C GLU A 8 -9.24 -3.58 -0.26
N GLU A 9 -10.20 -2.67 -0.09
CA GLU A 9 -10.27 -1.42 -0.87
C GLU A 9 -9.06 -0.52 -0.61
N ARG A 10 -8.63 -0.35 0.66
CA ARG A 10 -7.43 0.41 1.01
C ARG A 10 -6.18 -0.16 0.35
N MET A 11 -6.05 -1.49 0.33
CA MET A 11 -4.92 -2.17 -0.30
C MET A 11 -4.96 -2.06 -1.83
N ARG A 12 -6.14 -2.13 -2.43
CA ARG A 12 -6.34 -1.91 -3.86
C ARG A 12 -5.91 -0.50 -4.28
N VAL A 13 -6.32 0.53 -3.54
CA VAL A 13 -5.89 1.91 -3.78
C VAL A 13 -4.37 2.06 -3.59
N ALA A 14 -3.80 1.43 -2.57
CA ALA A 14 -2.36 1.45 -2.33
C ALA A 14 -1.58 0.91 -3.53
N VAL A 15 -1.98 -0.26 -4.05
CA VAL A 15 -1.34 -0.87 -5.24
C VAL A 15 -1.52 -0.01 -6.48
N ASN A 16 -2.70 0.55 -6.70
CA ASN A 16 -2.95 1.44 -7.84
C ASN A 16 -2.03 2.68 -7.80
N MET A 17 -1.84 3.26 -6.61
CA MET A 17 -0.95 4.41 -6.40
C MET A 17 0.53 4.05 -6.58
N LEU A 18 0.95 2.89 -6.06
CA LEU A 18 2.29 2.34 -6.26
C LEU A 18 2.60 2.13 -7.75
N CYS A 19 1.62 1.61 -8.52
CA CYS A 19 1.73 1.39 -9.96
C CYS A 19 1.73 2.71 -10.76
N SER A 20 0.96 3.70 -10.33
CA SER A 20 0.86 5.00 -11.01
C SER A 20 2.02 5.96 -10.74
N ARG A 21 3.05 5.52 -10.00
CA ARG A 21 4.22 6.30 -9.53
C ARG A 21 3.87 7.65 -8.89
N HIS A 22 2.64 7.79 -8.37
CA HIS A 22 2.05 9.06 -7.92
C HIS A 22 2.50 9.49 -6.51
N GLY A 23 3.65 8.98 -6.07
CA GLY A 23 4.19 9.18 -4.72
C GLY A 23 4.48 7.84 -4.03
N TYR A 24 5.27 7.89 -2.96
CA TYR A 24 5.68 6.72 -2.21
C TYR A 24 5.62 6.99 -0.70
N GLY A 25 5.54 5.93 0.12
CA GLY A 25 5.64 6.04 1.57
C GLY A 25 4.45 6.75 2.22
N GLN A 26 4.67 7.94 2.78
CA GLN A 26 3.69 8.63 3.63
C GLN A 26 2.48 9.14 2.83
N ALA A 27 2.69 9.63 1.61
CA ALA A 27 1.59 10.11 0.76
C ALA A 27 0.58 8.98 0.45
N ILE A 28 1.05 7.76 0.20
CA ILE A 28 0.18 6.60 -0.03
C ILE A 28 -0.55 6.23 1.26
N ALA A 29 0.16 6.22 2.39
CA ALA A 29 -0.45 5.92 3.69
C ALA A 29 -1.63 6.88 3.98
N GLU A 30 -1.43 8.18 3.81
CA GLU A 30 -2.47 9.19 4.01
C GLU A 30 -3.64 9.01 3.05
N LYS A 31 -3.36 8.74 1.76
CA LYS A 31 -4.39 8.50 0.75
C LYS A 31 -5.23 7.24 1.04
N CYS A 32 -4.60 6.21 1.61
CA CYS A 32 -5.26 4.98 2.04
C CYS A 32 -5.92 5.11 3.43
N GLY A 33 -5.96 6.30 4.01
CA GLY A 33 -6.60 6.58 5.30
C GLY A 33 -5.82 6.05 6.51
N TYR A 34 -4.49 6.03 6.42
CA TYR A 34 -3.59 5.70 7.52
C TYR A 34 -2.85 6.95 8.00
N SER A 35 -2.91 7.22 9.29
CA SER A 35 -2.21 8.34 9.94
C SER A 35 -0.71 8.10 10.11
N SER A 36 -0.21 6.89 9.83
CA SER A 36 1.19 6.55 10.02
C SER A 36 1.70 5.65 8.92
N ARG A 37 2.82 6.06 8.30
CA ARG A 37 3.53 5.28 7.27
C ARG A 37 3.93 3.90 7.79
N SER A 38 4.49 3.81 8.99
CA SER A 38 4.93 2.53 9.56
C SER A 38 3.76 1.57 9.76
N TYR A 39 2.62 2.08 10.23
CA TYR A 39 1.41 1.28 10.39
C TYR A 39 0.87 0.79 9.05
N PHE A 40 0.82 1.66 8.04
CA PHE A 40 0.49 1.27 6.67
C PHE A 40 1.41 0.15 6.16
N ILE A 41 2.74 0.28 6.30
CA ILE A 41 3.70 -0.73 5.88
C ILE A 41 3.46 -2.06 6.59
N SER A 42 3.23 -2.05 7.91
CA SER A 42 2.95 -3.27 8.67
C SER A 42 1.67 -3.96 8.21
N VAL A 43 0.60 -3.20 7.94
CA VAL A 43 -0.67 -3.77 7.47
C VAL A 43 -0.53 -4.27 6.02
N PHE A 44 0.17 -3.54 5.16
CA PHE A 44 0.45 -3.94 3.77
C PHE A 44 1.28 -5.23 3.73
N HIS A 45 2.33 -5.31 4.55
CA HIS A 45 3.16 -6.50 4.70
C HIS A 45 2.35 -7.70 5.21
N ARG A 46 1.42 -7.48 6.15
CA ARG A 46 0.56 -8.55 6.66
C ARG A 46 -0.45 -9.03 5.61
N TYR A 47 -0.87 -8.16 4.68
CA TYR A 47 -1.83 -8.49 3.64
C TYR A 47 -1.19 -9.15 2.42
N TYR A 48 -0.07 -8.61 1.92
CA TYR A 48 0.62 -9.09 0.70
C TYR A 48 1.84 -9.99 0.97
N GLY A 49 2.29 -10.09 2.23
CA GLY A 49 3.48 -10.85 2.62
C GLY A 49 4.81 -10.13 2.40
N PHE A 50 4.80 -8.92 1.81
CA PHE A 50 6.00 -8.14 1.50
C PHE A 50 5.75 -6.65 1.75
N PRO A 51 6.77 -5.87 2.12
CA PRO A 51 6.64 -4.41 2.21
C PRO A 51 6.35 -3.82 0.81
N PRO A 52 5.71 -2.65 0.73
CA PRO A 52 5.33 -2.02 -0.53
C PRO A 52 6.53 -1.75 -1.46
N ASP A 53 7.73 -1.58 -0.91
CA ASP A 53 8.97 -1.32 -1.65
C ASP A 53 9.36 -2.52 -2.51
N ARG A 54 9.47 -3.67 -1.86
CA ARG A 54 9.71 -4.95 -2.51
C ARG A 54 8.59 -5.33 -3.46
N TYR A 55 7.35 -4.90 -3.19
CA TYR A 55 6.22 -5.12 -4.09
C TYR A 55 6.40 -4.38 -5.42
N VAL A 56 6.80 -3.11 -5.39
CA VAL A 56 7.10 -2.30 -6.58
C VAL A 56 8.27 -2.89 -7.37
N SER A 57 9.37 -3.24 -6.70
CA SER A 57 10.53 -3.87 -7.36
C SER A 57 10.16 -5.19 -8.04
N ARG A 58 9.32 -6.02 -7.40
CA ARG A 58 8.86 -7.29 -8.01
C ARG A 58 7.89 -7.10 -9.17
N GLN A 59 7.12 -6.01 -9.18
CA GLN A 59 6.24 -5.70 -10.30
C GLN A 59 7.00 -5.09 -11.50
N GLY A 60 8.30 -4.83 -11.39
CA GLY A 60 9.08 -4.18 -12.46
C GLY A 60 8.68 -2.72 -12.67
N LEU A 61 8.12 -2.07 -11.65
CA LEU A 61 7.73 -0.66 -11.64
C LEU A 61 8.91 0.27 -11.26
N ASP A 62 10.10 -0.31 -11.11
CA ASP A 62 11.38 0.38 -10.92
C ASP A 62 12.09 0.41 -12.28
N TYR A 63 11.72 1.36 -13.14
CA TYR A 63 12.42 1.73 -14.39
C TYR A 63 12.30 3.24 -14.63
#